data_AF-U5X0Q4-F1
#
_entry.id   AF-U5X0Q4-F1
#
_cell.length_a   1.000
_cell.length_b   1.000
_cell.length_c   1.000
_cell.angle_alpha   90.00
_cell.angle_beta   90.00
_cell.angle_gamma   90.00
#
_symmetry.space_group_name_H-M   'P 1'
#
loop_
_entity.id
_entity.type
_entity.pdbx_description
1 polymer ?
#
loop_
_entity_poly.entity_id
_entity_poly.type
_entity_poly.pdbx_seq_one_letter_code
_entity_poly.pdbx_strand_id
1 'polypeptide(L)' 'MFGAPAGDFCHGLLHPDLMDPNRPGPKGFRDFPIPMEGLYPGGAGCHGGPGITFIPGYHAAYQALEDR' A
#
# COMPACT_ATOMS: atom_id res chain seq x y z
N MET A 1 -16.49 -2.43 -5.75
CA MET A 1 -16.71 -1.36 -6.74
C MET A 1 -17.80 -1.82 -7.69
N PHE A 2 -19.04 -1.35 -7.52
CA PHE A 2 -20.14 -1.70 -8.43
C PHE A 2 -20.11 -0.70 -9.59
N GLY A 3 -20.00 -1.19 -10.83
CA GLY A 3 -20.08 -0.33 -12.02
C GLY A 3 -18.75 0.17 -12.60
N ALA A 4 -17.67 -0.61 -12.56
CA ALA A 4 -16.49 -0.36 -13.38
C ALA A 4 -16.39 -1.33 -14.59
N PRO A 5 -17.36 -1.33 -15.53
CA PRO A 5 -17.19 -2.11 -16.76
C PRO A 5 -16.01 -1.52 -17.53
N ALA A 6 -15.00 -2.36 -17.82
CA ALA A 6 -13.68 -2.01 -18.35
C ALA A 6 -12.69 -1.31 -17.39
N GLY A 7 -13.05 -1.11 -16.12
CA GLY A 7 -12.07 -0.80 -15.08
C GLY A 7 -11.41 -2.07 -14.60
N ASP A 8 -10.09 -2.12 -14.58
CA ASP A 8 -9.38 -3.21 -13.94
C ASP A 8 -9.50 -3.06 -12.42
N PHE A 9 -10.26 -3.97 -11.80
CA PHE A 9 -10.50 -3.99 -10.36
C PHE A 9 -9.21 -4.16 -9.54
N CYS A 10 -8.13 -4.60 -10.18
CA CYS A 10 -6.79 -4.70 -9.61
C CYS A 10 -5.96 -3.41 -9.74
N HIS A 11 -6.53 -2.30 -10.23
CA HIS A 11 -5.85 -1.02 -10.54
C HIS A 11 -4.99 -1.03 -11.81
N GLY A 12 -5.45 -1.73 -12.84
CA GLY A 12 -4.72 -1.90 -14.11
C GLY A 12 -3.83 -3.14 -14.09
N LEU A 13 -3.31 -3.51 -15.26
CA LEU A 13 -2.31 -4.58 -15.37
C LEU A 13 -1.16 -4.27 -14.42
N LEU A 14 -0.84 -5.23 -13.56
CA LEU A 14 0.25 -5.09 -12.58
C LEU A 14 1.56 -4.77 -13.32
N HIS A 15 2.09 -3.57 -13.10
CA HIS A 15 3.33 -3.11 -13.72
C HIS A 15 4.41 -2.96 -12.64
N PRO A 16 5.65 -3.43 -12.86
CA PRO A 16 6.75 -3.30 -11.90
C PRO A 16 6.98 -1.86 -11.41
N ASP A 17 6.86 -0.86 -12.30
CA ASP A 17 7.00 0.56 -11.94
C ASP A 17 5.96 1.05 -10.92
N LEU A 18 4.85 0.33 -10.78
CA LEU A 18 3.82 0.61 -9.80
C LEU A 18 4.08 -0.08 -8.45
N MET A 19 5.21 -0.77 -8.25
CA MET A 19 5.52 -1.46 -6.99
C MET A 19 6.38 -0.63 -6.03
N ASP A 20 7.12 0.35 -6.55
CA ASP A 20 8.28 0.94 -5.86
C ASP A 20 8.09 2.45 -5.51
N PRO A 21 9.10 3.33 -5.52
CA PRO A 21 9.40 4.27 -4.42
C PRO A 21 8.40 5.43 -4.30
N ASN A 22 7.50 5.56 -5.28
CA ASN A 22 6.46 6.58 -5.31
C ASN A 22 5.26 6.22 -4.43
N ARG A 23 5.40 5.22 -3.55
CA ARG A 23 4.36 4.76 -2.64
C ARG A 23 4.83 4.80 -1.19
N PRO A 24 3.97 5.24 -0.27
CA PRO A 24 4.32 5.28 1.14
C PRO A 24 4.45 3.86 1.70
N GLY A 25 5.41 3.67 2.60
CA GLY A 25 5.47 2.47 3.44
C GLY A 25 4.53 2.57 4.65
N PRO A 26 4.61 1.60 5.58
CA PRO A 26 3.77 1.56 6.79
C PRO A 26 3.90 2.76 7.73
N LYS A 27 4.96 3.57 7.61
CA LYS A 27 5.17 4.80 8.39
C LYS A 27 5.12 6.07 7.54
N GLY A 28 4.64 5.98 6.29
CA GLY A 28 4.64 7.08 5.32
C GLY A 28 5.84 7.05 4.37
N PHE A 29 6.14 8.19 3.75
CA PHE A 29 7.35 8.35 2.96
C PHE A 29 8.53 8.64 3.88
N ARG A 30 9.76 8.31 3.45
CA ARG A 30 10.97 8.55 4.26
C ARG A 30 11.14 10.02 4.66
N ASP A 31 10.82 10.93 3.74
CA ASP A 31 10.96 12.37 3.95
C ASP A 31 9.65 13.01 4.44
N PHE A 32 8.56 12.22 4.53
CA PHE A 32 7.25 12.67 4.97
C PHE A 32 6.54 11.56 5.76
N PRO A 33 6.96 11.31 7.01
CA PRO A 33 6.39 10.27 7.84
C PRO A 33 4.98 10.64 8.32
N ILE A 34 4.19 9.62 8.64
CA ILE A 34 2.85 9.79 9.21
C ILE A 34 2.98 10.20 10.68
N PRO A 35 2.42 11.34 11.11
CA PRO A 35 2.57 11.84 12.48
C PRO A 35 1.62 11.18 13.49
N MET A 36 0.78 10.24 13.04
CA MET A 36 -0.22 9.57 13.87
C MET A 36 0.28 8.20 14.33
N GLU A 37 0.46 8.06 15.64
CA GLU A 37 0.81 6.78 16.27
C GLU A 37 -0.30 5.74 16.05
N GLY A 38 0.09 4.48 15.84
CA GLY A 38 -0.85 3.38 15.61
C GLY A 38 -1.53 3.36 14.24
N LEU A 39 -1.22 4.31 13.33
CA LEU A 39 -1.75 4.30 11.95
C LEU A 39 -0.76 3.66 10.98
N TYR A 40 -1.18 2.56 10.34
CA TYR A 40 -0.37 1.80 9.37
C TYR A 40 -1.14 1.64 8.04
N PRO A 41 -0.78 2.36 6.96
CA PRO A 41 -1.42 2.22 5.67
C PRO A 41 -1.00 0.90 4.98
N GLY A 42 -1.99 0.13 4.52
CA GLY A 42 -1.79 -1.18 3.89
C GLY A 42 -2.69 -1.40 2.66
N GLY A 43 -3.10 -0.32 2.00
CA GLY A 43 -3.94 -0.39 0.79
C GLY A 43 -3.14 -0.49 -0.51
N ALA A 44 -3.82 -0.63 -1.64
CA ALA A 44 -3.22 -0.69 -2.98
C ALA A 44 -2.41 0.57 -3.39
N GLY A 45 -2.54 1.64 -2.62
CA GLY A 45 -1.73 2.85 -2.76
C GLY A 45 -0.30 2.71 -2.21
N CYS A 46 -0.04 1.73 -1.34
CA CYS A 46 1.15 1.67 -0.50
C CYS A 46 2.24 0.76 -1.10
N HIS A 47 3.44 0.82 -0.51
CA HIS A 47 4.59 0.04 -0.95
C HIS A 47 4.26 -1.47 -0.97
N GLY A 48 4.63 -2.15 -2.07
CA GLY A 48 4.08 -3.46 -2.43
C GLY A 48 3.06 -3.40 -3.57
N GLY A 49 2.64 -2.18 -3.93
CA GLY A 49 1.96 -1.84 -5.16
C GLY A 49 0.49 -2.26 -5.24
N PRO A 50 -0.12 -2.06 -6.42
CA PRO A 50 -1.50 -2.42 -6.68
C PRO A 50 -1.68 -3.93 -6.84
N GLY A 51 -2.93 -4.34 -7.09
CA GLY A 51 -3.30 -5.75 -7.26
C GLY A 51 -3.58 -6.50 -5.96
N ILE A 52 -3.96 -7.76 -6.10
CA ILE A 52 -4.27 -8.66 -4.97
C ILE A 52 -2.98 -9.36 -4.51
N THR A 53 -1.95 -8.57 -4.19
CA THR A 53 -0.62 -9.07 -3.80
C THR A 53 -0.51 -9.32 -2.30
N PHE A 54 -1.35 -8.64 -1.50
CA PHE A 54 -1.32 -8.63 -0.03
C PHE A 54 -0.04 -8.04 0.60
N ILE A 55 0.94 -7.63 -0.20
CA ILE A 55 2.22 -7.08 0.28
C ILE A 55 2.02 -5.82 1.14
N PRO A 56 1.20 -4.82 0.73
CA PRO A 56 0.95 -3.64 1.56
C PRO A 56 0.40 -3.97 2.96
N GLY A 57 -0.58 -4.88 3.02
CA GLY A 57 -1.17 -5.33 4.28
C GLY A 57 -0.18 -6.11 5.14
N TYR A 58 0.65 -6.96 4.52
CA TYR A 58 1.71 -7.69 5.20
C TYR A 58 2.72 -6.73 5.85
N HIS A 59 3.21 -5.72 5.13
CA HIS A 59 4.13 -4.72 5.69
C HIS A 59 3.49 -3.91 6.81
N ALA A 60 2.24 -3.48 6.64
CA ALA A 60 1.52 -2.73 7.68
C ALA A 60 1.35 -3.55 8.97
N ALA A 61 1.04 -4.84 8.84
CA ALA A 61 0.91 -5.74 9.98
C ALA A 61 2.25 -5.97 10.69
N TYR A 62 3.34 -6.17 9.95
CA TYR A 62 4.67 -6.30 10.55
C TYR A 62 5.07 -5.05 11.31
N GLN A 63 4.87 -3.86 10.74
CA GLN A 63 5.15 -2.62 11.44
C GLN A 63 4.31 -2.46 12.71
N ALA A 64 3.03 -2.82 12.66
CA ALA A 64 2.16 -2.76 13.84
C ALA A 64 2.60 -3.70 14.96
N LEU A 65 3.22 -4.84 14.62
CA LEU A 65 3.78 -5.78 15.58
C LEU A 65 5.12 -5.29 16.14
N GLU A 66 5.94 -4.61 15.35
CA GLU A 66 7.22 -4.00 15.78
C GLU A 66 7.01 -2.82 16.73
N ASP A 67 5.97 -2.02 16.49
CA ASP A 67 5.64 -0.83 17.31
C ASP A 67 4.89 -1.20 18.62
N ARG A 68 4.58 -2.49 18.84
CA ARG A 68 3.87 -3.00 20.04
C ARG A 68 4.83 -3.28 21.19
#